data_AF-A0A0S3R3D2-F1
#
_entry.id   AF-A0A0S3R3D2-F1
#
_cell.length_a   1.000
_cell.length_b   1.000
_cell.length_c   1.000
_cell.angle_alpha   90.00
_cell.angle_beta   90.00
_cell.angle_gamma   90.00
#
_symmetry.space_group_name_H-M   'P 1'
#
loop_
_entity.id
_entity.type
_entity.pdbx_description
1 polymer ?
#
loop_
_entity_poly.entity_id
_entity_poly.type
_entity_poly.pdbx_seq_one_letter_code
_entity_poly.pdbx_strand_id
1 'polypeptide(L)'
;MCNISTVLENAGPLISNGVVPILLELCSEKGTSEKALTILGNLGVTLMGKKALENSSIVPKCLIEILSWEDEPKCQELSTNILIILAHKNSTQRSKMVQSGIVPVLLQVALLGSSSAQKRARKLLRWFRDESQIEMGPHLGPQSSRIAYVTLKNQRDTEEGRRTMKSLVRESLHRNMEIITKRVNAGEDSSNGLKSLVTSTSSKSLPN
;
A
#
# COMPACT_ATOMS: atom_id res chain seq x y z
N MET A 1 19.57 -11.80 -6.32
CA MET A 1 19.54 -11.64 -4.85
C MET A 1 20.93 -11.23 -4.39
N CYS A 2 21.08 -10.07 -3.73
CA CYS A 2 22.38 -9.67 -3.17
C CYS A 2 22.66 -10.46 -1.90
N ASN A 3 23.89 -10.94 -1.73
CA ASN A 3 24.31 -11.61 -0.50
C ASN A 3 24.27 -10.61 0.66
N ILE A 4 23.24 -10.69 1.50
CA ILE A 4 22.98 -9.73 2.58
C ILE A 4 24.19 -9.64 3.50
N SER A 5 24.86 -10.76 3.80
CA SER A 5 26.07 -10.80 4.63
C SER A 5 27.16 -9.86 4.08
N THR A 6 27.44 -9.96 2.78
CA THR A 6 28.47 -9.14 2.12
C THR A 6 28.11 -7.65 2.11
N VAL A 7 26.83 -7.29 1.97
CA VAL A 7 26.39 -5.88 2.03
C VAL A 7 26.49 -5.32 3.45
N LEU A 8 26.20 -6.12 4.46
CA LEU A 8 26.30 -5.71 5.87
C LEU A 8 27.76 -5.56 6.32
N GLU A 9 28.64 -6.49 5.91
CA GLU A 9 30.08 -6.45 6.21
C GLU A 9 30.78 -5.24 5.56
N ASN A 10 30.37 -4.85 4.35
CA ASN A 10 30.95 -3.73 3.62
C ASN A 10 30.22 -2.39 3.83
N ALA A 11 29.19 -2.35 4.69
CA ALA A 11 28.36 -1.17 4.86
C ALA A 11 29.16 0.08 5.25
N GLY A 12 30.15 -0.05 6.13
CA GLY A 12 30.98 1.07 6.60
C GLY A 12 31.74 1.79 5.47
N PRO A 13 32.63 1.09 4.75
CA PRO A 13 33.34 1.65 3.60
C PRO A 13 32.41 2.22 2.52
N LEU A 14 31.31 1.54 2.21
CA LEU A 14 30.32 2.01 1.22
C LEU A 14 29.73 3.37 1.60
N ILE A 15 29.35 3.54 2.86
CA ILE A 15 28.75 4.78 3.37
C ILE A 15 29.77 5.92 3.33
N SER A 16 31.00 5.67 3.78
CA SER A 16 32.08 6.66 3.75
C SER A 16 32.42 7.14 2.34
N ASN A 17 32.22 6.28 1.33
CA ASN A 17 32.43 6.61 -0.08
C ASN A 17 31.23 7.32 -0.75
N GLY A 18 30.19 7.70 0.00
CA GLY A 18 29.07 8.45 -0.55
C GLY A 18 28.10 7.62 -1.40
N VAL A 19 27.90 6.34 -1.07
CA VAL A 19 27.00 5.46 -1.85
C VAL A 19 25.52 5.87 -1.77
N VAL A 20 25.09 6.55 -0.70
CA VAL A 20 23.68 6.88 -0.47
C VAL A 20 23.11 7.80 -1.56
N PRO A 21 23.75 8.95 -1.90
CA PRO A 21 23.34 9.76 -3.05
C PRO A 21 23.22 8.98 -4.36
N ILE A 22 24.21 8.14 -4.68
CA ILE A 22 24.23 7.35 -5.93
C ILE A 22 23.04 6.38 -5.97
N LEU A 23 22.76 5.70 -4.86
CA LEU A 23 21.61 4.80 -4.77
C LEU A 23 20.28 5.54 -4.89
N LEU A 24 20.17 6.78 -4.41
CA LEU A 24 18.94 7.58 -4.54
C LEU A 24 18.68 8.02 -5.99
N GLU A 25 19.73 8.33 -6.73
CA GLU A 25 19.63 8.59 -8.17
C GLU A 25 19.11 7.34 -8.90
N LEU A 26 19.72 6.19 -8.65
CA LEU A 26 19.29 4.90 -9.20
C LEU A 26 17.89 4.45 -8.76
N CYS A 27 17.42 4.92 -7.60
CA CYS A 27 16.04 4.68 -7.13
C CYS A 27 14.99 5.42 -7.96
N SER A 28 15.37 6.54 -8.57
CA SER A 28 14.47 7.39 -9.36
C SER A 28 14.30 6.88 -10.80
N GLU A 29 15.18 5.99 -11.25
CA GLU A 29 15.13 5.38 -12.58
C GLU A 29 14.32 4.08 -12.58
N LYS A 30 13.23 4.05 -13.36
CA LYS A 30 12.43 2.85 -13.58
C LYS A 30 13.29 1.78 -14.28
N GLY A 31 13.47 0.63 -13.65
CA GLY A 31 14.29 -0.49 -14.13
C GLY A 31 15.49 -0.83 -13.24
N THR A 32 16.07 0.15 -12.54
CA THR A 32 17.12 -0.04 -11.52
C THR A 32 16.60 0.15 -10.10
N SER A 33 15.45 0.82 -9.96
CA SER A 33 14.81 1.17 -8.70
C SER A 33 14.71 0.02 -7.70
N GLU A 34 14.20 -1.15 -8.11
CA GLU A 34 14.01 -2.30 -7.22
C GLU A 34 15.34 -2.77 -6.58
N LYS A 35 16.40 -2.85 -7.40
CA LYS A 35 17.73 -3.28 -6.93
C LYS A 35 18.33 -2.23 -6.00
N ALA A 36 18.24 -0.96 -6.36
CA ALA A 36 18.74 0.15 -5.55
C ALA A 36 18.02 0.22 -4.19
N LEU A 37 16.68 0.10 -4.18
CA LEU A 37 15.86 0.06 -2.97
C LEU A 37 16.20 -1.16 -2.09
N THR A 38 16.49 -2.31 -2.70
CA THR A 38 16.92 -3.49 -1.95
C THR A 38 18.24 -3.24 -1.22
N ILE A 39 19.22 -2.60 -1.89
CA ILE A 39 20.51 -2.24 -1.28
C ILE A 39 20.32 -1.20 -0.17
N LEU A 40 19.51 -0.16 -0.40
CA LEU A 40 19.18 0.84 0.62
C LEU A 40 18.49 0.22 1.84
N GLY A 41 17.55 -0.71 1.62
CA GLY A 41 16.89 -1.46 2.67
C GLY A 41 17.88 -2.25 3.53
N ASN A 42 18.85 -2.93 2.90
CA ASN A 42 19.90 -3.67 3.60
C ASN A 42 20.82 -2.74 4.40
N LEU A 43 21.22 -1.59 3.83
CA LEU A 43 22.00 -0.57 4.55
C LEU A 43 21.23 -0.08 5.78
N GLY A 44 19.93 0.19 5.64
CA GLY A 44 19.07 0.66 6.72
C GLY A 44 18.95 -0.29 7.92
N VAL A 45 19.23 -1.59 7.75
CA VAL A 45 19.24 -2.55 8.88
C VAL A 45 20.50 -2.39 9.75
N THR A 46 21.59 -1.84 9.21
CA THR A 46 22.80 -1.52 9.99
C THR A 46 22.65 -0.20 10.73
N LEU A 47 23.31 -0.06 11.89
CA LEU A 47 23.30 1.20 12.65
C LEU A 47 23.91 2.36 11.83
N MET A 48 25.03 2.10 11.14
CA MET A 48 25.73 3.10 10.35
C MET A 48 24.92 3.51 9.11
N GLY A 49 24.36 2.54 8.38
CA GLY A 49 23.53 2.80 7.22
C GLY A 49 22.23 3.49 7.59
N LYS A 50 21.56 3.07 8.67
CA LYS A 50 20.40 3.80 9.19
C LYS A 50 20.72 5.26 9.47
N LYS A 51 21.81 5.56 10.18
CA LYS A 51 22.25 6.95 10.44
C LYS A 51 22.53 7.72 9.14
N ALA A 52 23.20 7.10 8.17
CA ALA A 52 23.47 7.72 6.88
C ALA A 52 22.19 8.11 6.13
N LEU A 53 21.18 7.22 6.14
CA LEU A 53 19.87 7.50 5.56
C LEU A 53 19.11 8.58 6.31
N GLU A 54 19.13 8.55 7.65
CA GLU A 54 18.46 9.55 8.50
C GLU A 54 19.04 10.97 8.36
N ASN A 55 20.35 11.07 8.07
CA ASN A 55 21.05 12.33 7.85
C ASN A 55 20.74 12.96 6.48
N SER A 56 20.26 12.17 5.52
CA SER A 56 19.88 12.68 4.20
C SER A 56 18.46 13.23 4.20
N SER A 57 18.32 14.52 3.87
CA SER A 57 17.01 15.17 3.70
C SER A 57 16.27 14.72 2.43
N ILE A 58 16.98 14.09 1.49
CA ILE A 58 16.46 13.64 0.20
C ILE A 58 15.78 12.28 0.34
N VAL A 59 16.28 11.41 1.23
CA VAL A 59 15.78 10.03 1.39
C VAL A 59 14.26 9.97 1.61
N PRO A 60 13.66 10.71 2.58
CA PRO A 60 12.21 10.62 2.77
C PRO A 60 11.42 11.05 1.54
N LYS A 61 11.86 12.10 0.82
CA LYS A 61 11.17 12.63 -0.37
C LYS A 61 11.19 11.62 -1.51
N CYS A 62 12.36 11.06 -1.81
CA CYS A 62 12.53 10.03 -2.85
C CYS A 62 11.66 8.80 -2.55
N LEU A 63 11.65 8.33 -1.30
CA LEU A 63 10.82 7.18 -0.91
C LEU A 63 9.33 7.47 -1.04
N ILE A 64 8.87 8.68 -0.69
CA ILE A 64 7.46 9.11 -0.84
C ILE A 64 7.05 9.14 -2.31
N GLU A 65 7.91 9.67 -3.18
CA GLU A 65 7.66 9.70 -4.63
C GLU A 65 7.50 8.28 -5.20
N ILE A 66 8.37 7.35 -4.82
CA ILE A 66 8.29 5.94 -5.22
C ILE A 66 7.01 5.27 -4.71
N LEU A 67 6.50 5.66 -3.53
CA LEU A 67 5.21 5.15 -3.05
C LEU A 67 4.05 5.56 -3.95
N SER A 68 4.15 6.67 -4.67
CA SER A 68 3.14 7.12 -5.63
C SER A 68 3.19 6.40 -6.97
N TRP A 69 4.14 5.48 -7.20
CA TRP A 69 4.21 4.70 -8.44
C TRP A 69 3.21 3.54 -8.40
N GLU A 70 2.04 3.74 -9.00
CA GLU A 70 0.96 2.75 -9.04
C GLU A 70 1.30 1.51 -9.87
N ASP A 71 2.17 1.65 -10.87
CA ASP A 71 2.61 0.59 -11.77
C ASP A 71 3.76 -0.28 -11.22
N GLU A 72 4.30 0.08 -10.04
CA GLU A 72 5.51 -0.53 -9.47
C GLU A 72 5.27 -1.05 -8.04
N PRO A 73 4.41 -2.07 -7.85
CA PRO A 73 4.01 -2.56 -6.52
C PRO A 73 5.21 -3.08 -5.71
N LYS A 74 6.22 -3.61 -6.39
CA LYS A 74 7.43 -4.12 -5.72
C LYS A 74 8.28 -2.98 -5.16
N CYS A 75 8.41 -1.89 -5.90
CA CYS A 75 9.10 -0.68 -5.44
C CYS A 75 8.35 -0.04 -4.27
N GLN A 76 7.02 0.00 -4.30
CA GLN A 76 6.21 0.46 -3.18
C GLN A 76 6.46 -0.37 -1.90
N GLU A 77 6.52 -1.70 -2.01
CA GLU A 77 6.82 -2.58 -0.87
C GLU A 77 8.19 -2.29 -0.24
N LEU A 78 9.21 -2.19 -1.09
CA LEU A 78 10.58 -1.91 -0.64
C LEU A 78 10.70 -0.52 -0.03
N SER A 79 10.11 0.50 -0.66
CA SER A 79 10.06 1.86 -0.14
C SER A 79 9.37 1.91 1.23
N THR A 80 8.19 1.28 1.35
CA THR A 80 7.46 1.21 2.63
C THR A 80 8.28 0.49 3.72
N ASN A 81 9.06 -0.54 3.36
CA ASN A 81 9.94 -1.23 4.29
C ASN A 81 11.06 -0.31 4.81
N ILE A 82 11.70 0.46 3.94
CA ILE A 82 12.74 1.44 4.34
C ILE A 82 12.13 2.51 5.26
N LEU A 83 10.95 3.02 4.94
CA LEU A 83 10.24 3.99 5.79
C LEU A 83 9.93 3.44 7.18
N ILE A 84 9.55 2.16 7.29
CA ILE A 84 9.38 1.49 8.59
C ILE A 84 10.68 1.48 9.39
N ILE A 85 11.81 1.20 8.76
CA ILE A 85 13.14 1.15 9.40
C ILE A 85 13.50 2.53 9.97
N LEU A 86 13.31 3.58 9.17
CA LEU A 86 13.63 4.97 9.53
C LEU A 86 12.69 5.51 10.62
N ALA A 87 11.38 5.24 10.52
CA ALA A 87 10.41 5.71 11.51
C ALA A 87 10.42 4.92 12.84
N HIS A 88 11.05 3.74 12.87
CA HIS A 88 11.10 2.92 14.07
C HIS A 88 11.98 3.56 15.15
N LYS A 89 11.36 3.82 16.32
CA LYS A 89 11.99 4.46 17.50
C LYS A 89 12.66 5.81 17.20
N ASN A 90 12.18 6.55 16.20
CA ASN A 90 12.73 7.85 15.83
C ASN A 90 11.60 8.85 15.54
N SER A 91 11.18 9.62 16.55
CA SER A 91 10.10 10.61 16.44
C SER A 91 10.48 11.76 15.50
N THR A 92 11.74 12.21 15.52
CA THR A 92 12.24 13.24 14.60
C THR A 92 12.06 12.84 13.14
N GLN A 93 12.38 11.59 12.78
CA GLN A 93 12.17 11.09 11.42
C GLN A 93 10.68 10.98 11.07
N ARG A 94 9.83 10.56 12.01
CA ARG A 94 8.37 10.55 11.79
C ARG A 94 7.84 11.96 11.49
N SER A 95 8.24 12.95 12.29
CA SER A 95 7.86 14.35 12.09
C SER A 95 8.32 14.86 10.72
N LYS A 96 9.58 14.62 10.32
CA LYS A 96 10.10 14.96 8.99
C LYS A 96 9.28 14.32 7.86
N MET A 97 8.88 13.05 7.99
CA MET A 97 8.06 12.36 7.00
C MET A 97 6.66 12.99 6.88
N VAL A 98 6.02 13.29 8.02
CA VAL A 98 4.71 13.97 8.04
C VAL A 98 4.79 15.35 7.39
N GLN A 99 5.81 16.14 7.73
CA GLN A 99 6.07 17.44 7.10
C GLN A 99 6.33 17.34 5.60
N SER A 100 6.87 16.20 5.13
CA SER A 100 7.09 15.91 3.70
C SER A 100 5.82 15.45 2.98
N GLY A 101 4.65 15.43 3.64
CA GLY A 101 3.38 15.09 3.00
C GLY A 101 3.16 13.60 2.78
N ILE A 102 3.78 12.72 3.58
CA ILE A 102 3.67 11.26 3.41
C ILE A 102 2.26 10.70 3.68
N VAL A 103 1.44 11.39 4.48
CA VAL A 103 0.19 10.84 5.03
C VAL A 103 -0.84 10.49 3.95
N PRO A 104 -1.16 11.39 2.98
CA PRO A 104 -2.08 11.05 1.88
C PRO A 104 -1.59 9.87 1.04
N VAL A 105 -0.29 9.81 0.75
CA VAL A 105 0.31 8.71 -0.04
C VAL A 105 0.20 7.38 0.69
N LEU A 106 0.43 7.35 2.01
CA LEU A 106 0.25 6.12 2.80
C LEU A 106 -1.21 5.69 2.92
N LEU A 107 -2.17 6.62 2.92
CA LEU A 107 -3.58 6.27 2.89
C LEU A 107 -3.94 5.58 1.57
N GLN A 108 -3.44 6.09 0.44
CA GLN A 108 -3.60 5.44 -0.86
C GLN A 108 -2.99 4.03 -0.86
N VAL A 109 -1.74 3.88 -0.41
CA VAL A 109 -1.06 2.57 -0.33
C VAL A 109 -1.77 1.62 0.63
N ALA A 110 -2.35 2.11 1.72
CA ALA A 110 -3.11 1.29 2.67
C ALA A 110 -4.42 0.73 2.09
N LEU A 111 -4.97 1.37 1.06
CA LEU A 111 -6.21 0.98 0.37
C LEU A 111 -5.93 0.13 -0.88
N LEU A 112 -4.94 0.53 -1.69
CA LEU A 112 -4.72 0.01 -3.04
C LEU A 112 -3.42 -0.79 -3.19
N GLY A 113 -2.48 -0.65 -2.26
CA GLY A 113 -1.19 -1.32 -2.35
C GLY A 113 -1.27 -2.83 -2.14
N SER A 114 -0.13 -3.52 -2.28
CA SER A 114 -0.03 -4.95 -2.01
C SER A 114 -0.34 -5.29 -0.54
N SER A 115 -0.73 -6.53 -0.26
CA SER A 115 -1.00 -7.01 1.11
C SER A 115 0.16 -6.72 2.10
N SER A 116 1.40 -6.75 1.63
CA SER A 116 2.59 -6.43 2.44
C SER A 116 2.72 -4.93 2.66
N ALA A 117 2.62 -4.13 1.59
CA ALA A 117 2.68 -2.67 1.65
C ALA A 117 1.57 -2.10 2.54
N GLN A 118 0.34 -2.58 2.38
CA GLN A 118 -0.81 -2.19 3.20
C GLN A 118 -0.61 -2.38 4.70
N LYS A 119 -0.09 -3.55 5.13
CA LYS A 119 0.18 -3.84 6.54
C LYS A 119 1.18 -2.85 7.13
N ARG A 120 2.22 -2.51 6.37
CA ARG A 120 3.26 -1.56 6.78
C ARG A 120 2.76 -0.12 6.76
N ALA A 121 1.98 0.27 5.75
CA ALA A 121 1.37 1.59 5.66
C ALA A 121 0.45 1.87 6.85
N ARG A 122 -0.43 0.91 7.21
CA ARG A 122 -1.27 1.02 8.42
C ARG A 122 -0.44 1.16 9.70
N LYS A 123 0.70 0.48 9.79
CA LYS A 123 1.62 0.59 10.94
C LYS A 123 2.25 1.99 11.03
N LEU A 124 2.72 2.55 9.91
CA LEU A 124 3.24 3.92 9.83
C LEU A 124 2.18 4.95 10.22
N LEU A 125 0.97 4.85 9.66
CA LEU A 125 -0.15 5.74 9.96
C LEU A 125 -0.48 5.74 11.47
N ARG A 126 -0.44 4.58 12.12
CA ARG A 126 -0.61 4.50 13.57
C ARG A 126 0.49 5.26 14.32
N TRP A 127 1.75 5.09 13.93
CA TRP A 127 2.86 5.82 14.55
C TRP A 127 2.72 7.34 14.40
N PHE A 128 2.25 7.83 13.25
CA PHE A 128 2.06 9.26 13.05
C PHE A 128 0.92 9.83 13.88
N ARG A 129 -0.15 9.05 14.11
CA ARG A 129 -1.25 9.47 14.99
C ARG A 129 -0.81 9.62 16.45
N ASP A 130 0.05 8.71 16.92
CA ASP A 130 0.52 8.74 18.30
C ASP A 130 1.40 9.99 18.56
N GLU A 131 2.18 10.46 17.58
CA GLU A 131 2.98 11.69 17.71
C GLU A 131 2.10 12.96 17.77
N SER A 132 1.01 13.05 16.99
CA SER A 132 0.06 14.17 17.07
C SER A 132 -0.59 14.34 18.45
N GLN A 133 -0.63 13.27 19.26
CA GLN A 133 -1.16 13.30 20.63
C GLN A 133 -0.07 13.64 21.67
N ILE A 134 1.22 13.46 21.35
CA ILE A 134 2.34 13.73 22.26
C ILE A 134 2.76 15.21 22.23
N GLU A 135 2.69 15.87 21.07
CA GLU A 135 2.86 17.34 20.98
C GLU A 135 1.72 18.12 21.69
N MET A 136 0.64 17.43 22.09
CA MET A 136 -0.51 17.97 22.83
C MET A 136 -0.54 17.46 24.29
N GLY A 137 0.61 17.46 24.98
CA GLY A 137 0.73 17.09 26.40
C GLY A 137 -0.12 17.95 27.36
N PRO A 138 -0.38 17.48 28.59
CA PRO A 138 -1.60 17.74 29.37
C PRO A 138 -1.59 19.11 30.06
N HIS A 139 -2.10 20.16 29.41
CA HIS A 139 -2.27 21.47 30.05
C HIS A 139 -3.60 22.14 29.73
N LEU A 140 -4.59 21.39 29.26
CA LEU A 140 -5.95 21.90 29.12
C LEU A 140 -6.88 20.98 29.90
N GLY A 141 -7.44 21.54 30.98
CA GLY A 141 -8.64 21.01 31.64
C GLY A 141 -9.80 20.90 30.65
N PRO A 142 -11.04 20.65 31.11
CA PRO A 142 -12.15 20.29 30.24
C PRO A 142 -12.57 21.49 29.37
N GLN A 143 -11.88 21.68 28.24
CA GLN A 143 -12.24 22.58 27.16
C GLN A 143 -12.25 21.77 25.87
N SER A 144 -13.31 20.97 25.79
CA SER A 144 -13.88 20.41 24.56
C SER A 144 -14.31 21.55 23.62
N SER A 145 -13.35 22.29 23.02
CA SER A 145 -13.71 23.44 22.17
C SER A 145 -12.76 23.79 21.02
N ARG A 146 -11.79 22.95 20.65
CA ARG A 146 -11.06 23.14 19.37
C ARG A 146 -10.93 21.94 18.44
N ILE A 147 -11.19 20.71 18.90
CA ILE A 147 -11.17 19.50 18.04
C ILE A 147 -12.53 19.22 17.36
N ALA A 148 -13.59 19.94 17.76
CA ALA A 148 -14.91 19.81 17.15
C ALA A 148 -14.95 20.26 15.68
N TYR A 149 -14.12 21.22 15.25
CA TYR A 149 -14.23 21.77 13.89
C TYR A 149 -13.65 20.84 12.81
N VAL A 150 -12.58 20.09 13.12
CA VAL A 150 -11.93 19.20 12.14
C VAL A 150 -12.60 17.81 12.10
N THR A 151 -13.19 17.36 13.22
CA THR A 151 -13.86 16.05 13.29
C THR A 151 -15.26 16.05 12.68
N LEU A 152 -15.98 17.18 12.73
CA LEU A 152 -17.33 17.29 12.15
C LEU A 152 -17.34 17.28 10.62
N LYS A 153 -16.25 17.70 9.96
CA LYS A 153 -16.21 17.71 8.49
C LYS A 153 -16.00 16.31 7.91
N ASN A 154 -15.21 15.45 8.56
CA ASN A 154 -14.97 14.09 8.08
C ASN A 154 -16.08 13.07 8.39
N GLN A 155 -16.95 13.31 9.40
CA GLN A 155 -18.04 12.38 9.71
C GLN A 155 -19.19 12.45 8.70
N ARG A 156 -19.47 13.63 8.12
CA ARG A 156 -20.49 13.76 7.07
C ARG A 156 -20.05 13.09 5.78
N ASP A 157 -18.80 13.30 5.36
CA ASP A 157 -18.28 12.73 4.11
C ASP A 157 -18.11 11.20 4.21
N THR A 158 -17.72 10.68 5.38
CA THR A 158 -17.64 9.20 5.58
C THR A 158 -18.99 8.53 5.73
N GLU A 159 -19.99 9.20 6.31
CA GLU A 159 -21.36 8.66 6.39
C GLU A 159 -22.10 8.79 5.05
N GLU A 160 -21.88 9.87 4.30
CA GLU A 160 -22.38 10.03 2.93
C GLU A 160 -21.76 8.99 2.01
N GLY A 161 -20.43 8.79 2.05
CA GLY A 161 -19.74 7.72 1.32
C GLY A 161 -20.26 6.32 1.69
N ARG A 162 -20.58 6.08 2.97
CA ARG A 162 -21.19 4.82 3.41
C ARG A 162 -22.62 4.64 2.88
N ARG A 163 -23.41 5.72 2.81
CA ARG A 163 -24.78 5.70 2.27
C ARG A 163 -24.79 5.50 0.76
N THR A 164 -23.93 6.20 0.03
CA THR A 164 -23.79 6.05 -1.42
C THR A 164 -23.31 4.63 -1.77
N MET A 165 -22.32 4.10 -1.06
CA MET A 165 -21.87 2.71 -1.20
C MET A 165 -23.00 1.70 -0.96
N LYS A 166 -23.80 1.88 0.11
CA LYS A 166 -24.96 1.02 0.39
C LYS A 166 -26.04 1.11 -0.69
N SER A 167 -26.26 2.29 -1.27
CA SER A 167 -27.22 2.49 -2.35
C SER A 167 -26.75 1.77 -3.63
N LEU A 168 -25.49 1.95 -4.00
CA LEU A 168 -24.93 1.38 -5.23
C LEU A 168 -24.89 -0.15 -5.19
N VAL A 169 -24.55 -0.73 -4.03
CA VAL A 169 -24.60 -2.19 -3.82
C VAL A 169 -26.04 -2.71 -3.96
N ARG A 170 -27.02 -2.02 -3.35
CA ARG A 170 -28.43 -2.41 -3.43
C ARG A 170 -28.95 -2.33 -4.87
N GLU A 171 -28.61 -1.26 -5.59
CA GLU A 171 -29.00 -1.05 -6.98
C GLU A 171 -28.40 -2.13 -7.90
N SER A 172 -27.12 -2.45 -7.71
CA SER A 172 -26.43 -3.49 -8.48
C SER A 172 -27.05 -4.87 -8.24
N LEU A 173 -27.39 -5.20 -6.99
CA LEU A 173 -28.08 -6.45 -6.64
C LEU A 173 -29.47 -6.50 -7.28
N HIS A 174 -30.23 -5.41 -7.23
CA HIS A 174 -31.56 -5.33 -7.81
C HIS A 174 -31.51 -5.51 -9.34
N ARG A 175 -30.58 -4.81 -10.01
CA ARG A 175 -30.37 -4.93 -11.46
C ARG A 175 -29.94 -6.33 -11.86
N ASN A 176 -29.05 -6.96 -11.08
CA ASN A 176 -28.65 -8.35 -11.32
C ASN A 176 -29.85 -9.31 -11.16
N MET A 177 -30.67 -9.13 -10.14
CA MET A 177 -31.89 -9.92 -9.95
C MET A 177 -32.88 -9.73 -11.11
N GLU A 178 -33.11 -8.50 -11.58
CA GLU A 178 -33.97 -8.26 -12.75
C GLU A 178 -33.46 -8.94 -14.02
N ILE A 179 -32.14 -8.91 -14.27
CA ILE A 179 -31.54 -9.59 -15.43
C ILE A 179 -31.74 -11.11 -15.31
N ILE A 180 -31.54 -11.66 -14.11
CA ILE A 180 -31.74 -13.09 -13.85
C ILE A 180 -33.22 -13.45 -14.05
N THR A 181 -34.17 -12.71 -13.46
CA THR A 181 -35.60 -12.97 -13.60
C THR A 181 -36.09 -12.80 -15.04
N LYS A 182 -35.57 -11.81 -15.79
CA LYS A 182 -35.86 -11.67 -17.22
C LYS A 182 -35.32 -12.83 -18.04
N ARG A 183 -34.18 -13.42 -17.69
CA ARG A 183 -33.66 -14.63 -18.35
C ARG A 183 -34.47 -15.87 -18.00
N VAL A 184 -34.96 -15.97 -16.76
CA VAL A 184 -35.85 -17.05 -16.34
C VAL A 184 -37.20 -16.96 -17.07
N ASN A 185 -37.80 -15.77 -17.17
CA ASN A 185 -39.06 -15.57 -17.87
C ASN A 185 -38.91 -15.62 -19.42
N ALA A 186 -37.76 -15.22 -19.98
CA ALA A 186 -37.47 -15.38 -21.41
C ALA A 186 -37.12 -16.82 -21.79
N GLY A 187 -37.01 -17.73 -20.82
CA GLY A 187 -36.87 -19.17 -21.03
C GLY A 187 -38.17 -19.89 -21.35
N GLU A 188 -39.34 -19.22 -21.28
CA GLU A 188 -40.64 -19.85 -21.56
C GLU A 188 -41.26 -19.49 -22.92
N ASP A 189 -40.70 -18.54 -23.69
CA ASP A 189 -41.35 -18.02 -24.91
C ASP A 189 -40.56 -18.16 -26.23
N SER A 190 -39.49 -18.97 -26.32
CA SER A 190 -38.87 -19.26 -27.62
C SER A 190 -38.59 -20.75 -27.85
N SER A 191 -39.58 -21.38 -28.49
CA SER A 191 -39.49 -22.45 -29.48
C SER A 191 -38.67 -23.71 -29.14
N ASN A 192 -39.41 -24.80 -28.96
CA ASN A 192 -39.24 -26.03 -29.73
C ASN A 192 -38.19 -25.96 -30.84
N GLY A 193 -37.07 -26.66 -30.62
CA GLY A 193 -36.12 -26.92 -31.68
C GLY A 193 -34.69 -27.01 -31.16
N LEU A 194 -34.30 -28.18 -30.67
CA LEU A 194 -33.16 -28.91 -31.22
C LEU A 194 -33.04 -30.28 -30.53
N LYS A 195 -33.47 -31.25 -31.33
CA LYS A 195 -33.20 -32.69 -31.32
C LYS A 195 -31.98 -33.10 -30.50
N SER A 196 -32.23 -34.02 -29.56
CA SER A 196 -31.50 -35.28 -29.36
C SER A 196 -30.22 -35.42 -30.19
N LEU A 197 -29.07 -35.43 -29.51
CA LEU A 197 -27.96 -36.26 -29.93
C LEU A 197 -27.42 -37.02 -28.72
N VAL A 198 -27.98 -38.21 -28.55
CA VAL A 198 -27.38 -39.33 -27.84
C VAL A 198 -26.05 -39.62 -28.53
N THR A 199 -24.92 -39.22 -27.92
CA THR A 199 -23.64 -39.82 -28.28
C THR A 199 -23.49 -41.11 -27.50
N SER A 200 -23.93 -42.19 -28.14
CA SER A 200 -23.65 -43.57 -27.77
C SER A 200 -22.15 -43.76 -27.55
N THR A 201 -21.73 -44.01 -26.32
CA THR A 201 -20.43 -44.65 -26.04
C THR A 201 -20.62 -46.15 -26.19
N SER A 202 -20.31 -46.69 -27.38
CA SER A 202 -20.25 -48.13 -27.59
C SER A 202 -18.83 -48.54 -27.99
N SER A 203 -18.16 -49.14 -27.00
CA SER A 203 -17.32 -50.34 -27.05
C SER A 203 -16.56 -50.67 -28.34
N LYS A 204 -15.22 -50.76 -28.21
CA LYS A 204 -14.43 -51.80 -28.89
C LYS A 204 -13.40 -52.39 -27.93
N SER A 205 -13.54 -53.68 -27.68
CA SER A 205 -12.60 -54.59 -27.04
C SER A 205 -11.74 -55.29 -28.12
N LEU A 206 -10.41 -55.31 -27.89
CA LEU A 206 -9.39 -56.39 -28.10
C LEU A 206 -9.24 -57.05 -29.51
N PRO A 207 -8.15 -57.80 -29.87
CA PRO A 207 -7.31 -58.65 -28.99
C PRO A 207 -5.79 -58.79 -29.30
N ASN A 208 -5.16 -59.54 -28.38
CA ASN A 208 -3.85 -60.22 -28.34
C ASN A 208 -2.56 -59.40 -28.28
#